data_AF-A0A0A2EVE5-F1
#
_entry.id   AF-A0A0A2EVE5-F1
#
_cell.length_a   1.000
_cell.length_b   1.000
_cell.length_c   1.000
_cell.angle_alpha   90.00
_cell.angle_beta   90.00
_cell.angle_gamma   90.00
#
_symmetry.space_group_name_H-M   'P 1'
#
loop_
_entity.id
_entity.type
_entity.pdbx_description
1 polymer ?
#
loop_
_entity_poly.entity_id
_entity_poly.type
_entity_poly.pdbx_seq_one_letter_code
_entity_poly.pdbx_strand_id
1 'polypeptide(L)'
;MTNDKDLIEFDDSQAIQFINNLLNEEQKKRIDEDAIQYVLDLICEYYDQNGLIEEDTVEEAEIAEDDILNFVTNMVKKEKVVTLTEDDIRSILDGEYQYGLSIGVYSDSDE
;
A
#
# COMPACT_ATOMS: atom_id res chain seq x y z
N MET A 1 -34.31 0.09 4.72
CA MET A 1 -33.75 0.73 3.52
C MET A 1 -32.27 0.51 3.61
N THR A 2 -31.73 -0.19 2.61
CA THR A 2 -30.42 -0.83 2.54
C THR A 2 -29.32 0.22 2.66
N ASN A 3 -28.57 0.19 3.76
CA ASN A 3 -27.24 0.80 3.84
C ASN A 3 -26.28 -0.32 4.25
N ASP A 4 -26.26 -1.40 3.46
CA ASP A 4 -25.02 -2.15 3.28
C ASP A 4 -24.09 -1.18 2.53
N LYS A 5 -23.47 -0.26 3.28
CA LYS A 5 -22.12 0.14 2.92
C LYS A 5 -21.35 -1.16 3.05
N ASP A 6 -21.26 -1.89 1.94
CA ASP A 6 -20.26 -2.92 1.73
C ASP A 6 -18.98 -2.26 2.24
N LEU A 7 -18.52 -2.63 3.44
CA LEU A 7 -17.22 -2.21 3.91
C LEU A 7 -16.31 -2.84 2.87
N ILE A 8 -15.80 -2.04 1.94
CA ILE A 8 -14.91 -2.54 0.91
C ILE A 8 -13.67 -2.99 1.67
N GLU A 9 -13.60 -4.29 1.96
CA GLU A 9 -12.49 -4.89 2.68
C GLU A 9 -11.30 -4.93 1.73
N PHE A 10 -10.20 -4.29 2.14
CA PHE A 10 -8.95 -4.39 1.40
C PHE A 10 -8.41 -5.82 1.53
N ASP A 11 -8.52 -6.61 0.46
CA ASP A 11 -8.03 -7.99 0.43
C ASP A 11 -6.54 -8.01 0.07
N ASP A 12 -5.68 -8.21 1.07
CA ASP A 12 -4.23 -8.24 0.91
C ASP A 12 -3.78 -9.30 -0.11
N SER A 13 -4.44 -10.46 -0.16
CA SER A 13 -4.06 -11.53 -1.08
C SER A 13 -4.31 -11.12 -2.54
N GLN A 14 -5.43 -10.45 -2.79
CA GLN A 14 -5.72 -9.89 -4.10
C GLN A 14 -4.82 -8.70 -4.45
N ALA A 15 -4.51 -7.83 -3.49
CA ALA A 15 -3.58 -6.73 -3.65
C ALA A 15 -2.19 -7.22 -4.07
N ILE A 16 -1.64 -8.23 -3.37
CA ILE A 16 -0.35 -8.85 -3.69
C ILE A 16 -0.34 -9.37 -5.12
N GLN A 17 -1.39 -10.10 -5.53
CA GLN A 17 -1.48 -10.62 -6.90
C GLN A 17 -1.57 -9.51 -7.93
N PHE A 18 -2.31 -8.44 -7.64
CA PHE A 18 -2.45 -7.29 -8.52
C PHE A 18 -1.12 -6.56 -8.72
N ILE A 19 -0.46 -6.22 -7.61
CA ILE A 19 0.87 -5.59 -7.59
C ILE A 19 1.88 -6.47 -8.32
N ASN A 20 1.93 -7.77 -7.98
CA ASN A 20 2.83 -8.71 -8.64
C ASN A 20 2.59 -8.72 -10.15
N ASN A 21 1.34 -8.67 -10.63
CA ASN A 21 1.06 -8.61 -12.07
C ASN A 21 1.52 -7.32 -12.74
N LEU A 22 1.51 -6.18 -12.03
CA LEU A 22 2.00 -4.89 -12.53
C LEU A 22 3.53 -4.85 -12.67
N LEU A 23 4.25 -5.62 -11.86
CA LEU A 23 5.71 -5.63 -11.88
C LEU A 23 6.30 -6.24 -13.17
N ASN A 24 7.40 -5.65 -13.63
CA ASN A 24 8.16 -6.14 -14.78
C ASN A 24 8.94 -7.44 -14.45
N GLU A 25 9.35 -8.20 -15.46
CA GLU A 25 10.10 -9.46 -15.26
C GLU A 25 11.41 -9.29 -14.46
N GLU A 26 12.04 -8.12 -14.52
CA GLU A 26 13.24 -7.84 -13.72
C GLU A 26 12.90 -7.56 -12.25
N GLN A 27 11.79 -6.88 -12.00
CA GLN A 27 11.31 -6.57 -10.65
C GLN A 27 10.81 -7.84 -9.97
N LYS A 28 10.06 -8.70 -10.68
CA LYS A 28 9.60 -10.02 -10.21
C LYS A 28 10.72 -10.98 -9.77
N LYS A 29 11.96 -10.74 -10.17
CA LYS A 29 13.13 -11.53 -9.70
C LYS A 29 13.68 -11.05 -8.36
N ARG A 30 13.31 -9.85 -7.93
CA ARG A 30 13.77 -9.20 -6.70
C ARG A 30 12.64 -8.99 -5.68
N ILE A 31 11.42 -8.87 -6.19
CA ILE A 31 10.21 -8.62 -5.43
C ILE A 31 9.38 -9.90 -5.48
N ASP A 32 9.34 -10.61 -4.36
CA ASP A 32 8.50 -11.79 -4.15
C ASP A 32 7.20 -11.38 -3.40
N GLU A 33 6.24 -12.30 -3.33
CA GLU A 33 4.96 -12.07 -2.64
C GLU A 33 5.15 -11.66 -1.17
N ASP A 34 6.10 -12.27 -0.46
CA ASP A 34 6.47 -11.89 0.91
C ASP A 34 7.02 -10.46 1.02
N ALA A 35 7.74 -10.00 -0.01
CA ALA A 35 8.27 -8.64 -0.05
C ALA A 35 7.16 -7.61 -0.26
N ILE A 36 6.18 -7.94 -1.10
CA ILE A 36 4.98 -7.10 -1.30
C ILE A 36 4.18 -7.03 -0.01
N GLN A 37 3.86 -8.17 0.59
CA GLN A 37 3.17 -8.25 1.88
C GLN A 37 3.85 -7.39 2.95
N TYR A 38 5.17 -7.51 3.09
CA TYR A 38 5.94 -6.73 4.05
C TYR A 38 5.82 -5.21 3.81
N VAL A 39 5.82 -4.76 2.56
CA VAL A 39 5.63 -3.35 2.24
C VAL A 39 4.20 -2.91 2.57
N LEU A 40 3.18 -3.71 2.28
CA LEU A 40 1.79 -3.44 2.66
C LEU A 40 1.63 -3.31 4.18
N ASP A 41 2.22 -4.22 4.95
CA ASP A 41 2.25 -4.16 6.41
C ASP A 41 2.88 -2.85 6.91
N LEU A 42 3.99 -2.39 6.31
CA LEU A 42 4.63 -1.13 6.66
C LEU A 42 3.79 0.10 6.31
N ILE A 43 3.03 0.04 5.22
CA ILE A 43 2.09 1.10 4.82
C ILE A 43 0.98 1.20 5.88
N CYS A 44 0.37 0.08 6.26
CA CYS A 44 -0.61 0.01 7.34
C CYS A 44 -0.01 0.51 8.68
N GLU A 45 1.20 0.09 9.03
CA GLU A 45 1.90 0.57 10.24
C GLU A 45 2.13 2.08 10.19
N TYR A 46 2.46 2.65 9.03
CA TYR A 46 2.61 4.09 8.87
C TYR A 46 1.29 4.82 9.15
N TYR A 47 0.18 4.36 8.57
CA TYR A 47 -1.13 4.96 8.82
C TYR A 47 -1.53 4.85 10.32
N ASP A 48 -1.25 3.73 10.97
CA ASP A 48 -1.49 3.53 12.42
C ASP A 48 -0.61 4.45 13.29
N GLN A 49 0.71 4.52 13.01
CA GLN A 49 1.65 5.34 13.77
C GLN A 49 1.38 6.84 13.68
N ASN A 50 0.83 7.29 12.55
CA ASN A 50 0.47 8.69 12.34
C ASN A 50 -0.93 9.03 12.85
N GLY A 51 -1.68 8.07 13.42
CA GLY A 51 -3.04 8.27 13.92
C GLY A 51 -4.06 8.52 12.81
N LEU A 52 -3.78 8.05 11.59
CA LEU A 52 -4.63 8.24 10.41
C LEU A 52 -5.72 7.19 10.31
N ILE A 53 -5.63 6.15 11.15
CA ILE A 53 -6.64 5.11 11.35
C ILE A 53 -7.21 5.29 12.77
N GLU A 54 -7.99 6.35 13.03
CA GLU A 54 -8.81 6.43 14.25
C GLU A 54 -10.25 5.96 13.96
N GLU A 55 -10.86 5.32 14.98
CA GLU A 55 -12.03 4.39 14.96
C GLU A 55 -13.31 4.88 14.24
N ASP A 56 -13.41 6.14 13.81
CA ASP A 56 -14.63 6.69 13.17
C ASP A 56 -14.37 7.60 11.95
N THR A 57 -13.13 8.02 11.71
CA THR A 57 -12.76 8.88 10.57
C THR A 57 -11.30 8.70 10.21
N VAL A 58 -11.03 8.31 8.95
CA VAL A 58 -9.75 8.64 8.31
C VAL A 58 -9.78 10.16 8.21
N GLU A 59 -9.10 10.87 9.10
CA GLU A 59 -8.87 12.30 8.91
C GLU A 59 -8.17 12.40 7.55
N GLU A 60 -8.75 13.18 6.63
CA GLU A 60 -8.29 13.35 5.25
C GLU A 60 -6.96 14.13 5.28
N ALA A 61 -5.95 13.56 5.92
CA ALA A 61 -4.60 14.02 5.85
C ALA A 61 -4.15 13.75 4.43
N GLU A 62 -3.77 14.81 3.72
CA GLU A 62 -3.06 14.71 2.45
C GLU A 62 -1.70 14.04 2.72
N ILE A 63 -1.71 12.72 2.80
CA ILE A 63 -0.50 11.94 2.99
C ILE A 63 0.18 11.89 1.63
N ALA A 64 1.30 12.57 1.53
CA ALA A 64 2.10 12.51 0.32
C ALA A 64 2.63 11.08 0.15
N GLU A 65 2.44 10.49 -1.04
CA GLU A 65 3.06 9.22 -1.44
C GLU A 65 4.57 9.19 -1.10
N ASP A 66 5.25 10.33 -1.26
CA ASP A 66 6.67 10.50 -0.96
C ASP A 66 7.01 10.29 0.53
N ASP A 67 6.11 10.63 1.46
CA ASP A 67 6.32 10.40 2.89
C ASP A 67 6.21 8.91 3.23
N ILE A 68 5.20 8.21 2.69
CA ILE A 68 5.05 6.76 2.85
C ILE A 68 6.26 6.05 2.23
N LEU A 69 6.63 6.43 1.00
CA LEU A 69 7.80 5.89 0.29
C LEU A 69 9.07 6.04 1.13
N ASN A 70 9.31 7.22 1.69
CA ASN A 70 10.48 7.47 2.51
C ASN A 70 10.44 6.66 3.82
N PHE A 71 9.28 6.52 4.47
CA PHE A 71 9.12 5.69 5.67
C PHE A 71 9.44 4.22 5.39
N VAL A 72 8.75 3.62 4.39
CA VAL A 72 8.94 2.21 4.00
C VAL A 72 10.39 1.97 3.59
N THR A 73 10.96 2.87 2.77
CA THR A 73 12.36 2.78 2.35
C THR A 73 13.33 2.80 3.53
N ASN A 74 13.09 3.62 4.54
CA ASN A 74 13.91 3.65 5.75
C ASN A 74 13.77 2.35 6.57
N MET A 75 12.56 1.80 6.69
CA MET A 75 12.33 0.54 7.41
C MET A 75 12.97 -0.66 6.72
N VAL A 76 12.76 -0.82 5.42
CA VAL A 76 13.40 -1.88 4.61
C VAL A 76 14.93 -1.82 4.73
N LYS A 77 15.52 -0.62 4.66
CA LYS A 77 16.97 -0.41 4.82
C LYS A 77 17.46 -0.78 6.23
N LYS A 78 16.67 -0.48 7.26
CA LYS A 78 17.02 -0.71 8.67
C LYS A 78 16.97 -2.20 9.01
N GLU A 79 15.94 -2.90 8.57
CA GLU A 79 15.74 -4.31 8.88
C GLU A 79 16.63 -5.22 8.02
N LYS A 80 17.12 -4.76 6.85
CA LYS A 80 17.92 -5.55 5.88
C LYS A 80 17.25 -6.87 5.46
N VAL A 81 15.95 -7.03 5.72
CA VAL A 81 15.20 -8.26 5.44
C VAL A 81 15.01 -8.42 3.94
N VAL A 82 14.96 -7.32 3.19
CA VAL A 82 14.68 -7.32 1.74
C VAL A 82 15.62 -6.38 0.99
N THR A 83 16.13 -6.82 -0.15
CA THR A 83 16.96 -6.01 -1.06
C THR A 83 16.09 -5.24 -2.06
N LEU A 84 15.06 -4.55 -1.57
CA LEU A 84 14.22 -3.69 -2.41
C LEU A 84 14.93 -2.36 -2.66
N THR A 85 14.85 -1.88 -3.88
CA THR A 85 15.22 -0.50 -4.22
C THR A 85 14.05 0.45 -3.98
N GLU A 86 14.32 1.74 -3.94
CA GLU A 86 13.27 2.76 -3.83
C GLU A 86 12.27 2.67 -4.99
N ASP A 87 12.74 2.35 -6.21
CA ASP A 87 11.91 2.12 -7.39
C ASP A 87 11.00 0.89 -7.24
N ASP A 88 11.54 -0.19 -6.66
CA ASP A 88 10.78 -1.40 -6.35
C ASP A 88 9.66 -1.08 -5.33
N ILE A 89 9.95 -0.30 -4.28
CA ILE A 89 8.96 0.11 -3.27
C ILE A 89 7.91 1.03 -3.88
N ARG A 90 8.32 2.00 -4.71
CA ARG A 90 7.40 2.91 -5.39
C ARG A 90 6.44 2.17 -6.30
N SER A 91 6.93 1.13 -6.99
CA SER A 91 6.09 0.28 -7.84
C SER A 91 5.05 -0.51 -7.01
N ILE A 92 5.39 -0.92 -5.79
CA ILE A 92 4.46 -1.60 -4.88
C ILE A 92 3.39 -0.62 -4.37
N LEU A 93 3.79 0.58 -3.94
CA LEU A 93 2.88 1.64 -3.50
C LEU A 93 1.88 2.04 -4.58
N ASP A 94 2.37 2.26 -5.80
CA ASP A 94 1.52 2.59 -6.94
C ASP A 94 0.53 1.44 -7.26
N GLY A 95 0.97 0.19 -7.17
CA GLY A 95 0.11 -0.96 -7.37
C GLY A 95 -0.94 -1.15 -6.27
N GLU A 96 -0.59 -0.86 -5.01
CA GLU A 96 -1.49 -0.86 -3.85
C GLU A 96 -2.59 0.19 -4.03
N TYR A 97 -2.20 1.43 -4.35
CA TYR A 97 -3.12 2.53 -4.62
C TYR A 97 -4.04 2.23 -5.81
N GLN A 98 -3.50 1.75 -6.94
CA GLN A 98 -4.30 1.35 -8.10
C GLN A 98 -5.30 0.23 -7.77
N TYR A 99 -4.89 -0.75 -6.94
CA TYR A 99 -5.78 -1.80 -6.49
C TYR A 99 -6.91 -1.24 -5.63
N GLY A 100 -6.58 -0.39 -4.64
CA GLY A 100 -7.56 0.27 -3.79
C GLY A 100 -8.54 1.15 -4.58
N LEU A 101 -8.09 1.85 -5.62
CA LEU A 101 -8.96 2.55 -6.58
C LEU A 101 -9.87 1.58 -7.33
N SER A 102 -9.34 0.44 -7.78
CA SER A 102 -10.10 -0.55 -8.56
C SER A 102 -11.23 -1.19 -7.76
N ILE A 103 -11.07 -1.34 -6.44
CA ILE A 103 -12.11 -1.89 -5.55
C ILE A 103 -12.98 -0.81 -4.91
N GLY A 104 -12.60 0.47 -5.02
CA GLY A 104 -13.32 1.61 -4.46
C GLY A 104 -13.01 1.91 -2.99
N VAL A 105 -11.90 1.38 -2.46
CA VAL A 105 -11.35 1.78 -1.15
C VAL A 105 -10.87 3.22 -1.19
N TYR A 106 -10.18 3.58 -2.27
CA TYR A 106 -9.80 4.95 -2.55
C TYR A 106 -10.83 5.59 -3.47
N SER A 107 -11.31 6.76 -3.09
CA SER A 107 -12.01 7.66 -4.00
C SER A 107 -10.98 8.57 -4.62
N ASP A 108 -10.96 8.67 -5.94
CA ASP A 108 -10.33 9.80 -6.66
C ASP A 108 -11.14 11.04 -6.28
N SER A 109 -10.91 11.58 -5.08
CA SER A 109 -11.56 12.78 -4.58
C SER A 109 -10.91 14.01 -5.22
N ASP A 110 -10.96 14.05 -6.54
CA ASP A 110 -10.85 15.25 -7.36
C ASP A 110 -12.23 15.51 -7.99
N GLU A 111 -13.21 15.93 -7.16
CA GLU A 111 -14.39 16.68 -7.64
C GLU A 111 -14.76 17.84 -6.71
#